data_AF-A0A1H3YT05-F1
#
_entry.id   AF-A0A1H3YT05-F1
#
_cell.length_a   1.000
_cell.length_b   1.000
_cell.length_c   1.000
_cell.angle_alpha   90.00
_cell.angle_beta   90.00
_cell.angle_gamma   90.00
#
_symmetry.space_group_name_H-M   'P 1'
#
loop_
_entity.id
_entity.type
_entity.pdbx_description
1 polymer ?
#
loop_
_entity_poly.entity_id
_entity_poly.type
_entity_poly.pdbx_seq_one_letter_code
_entity_poly.pdbx_strand_id
1 'polypeptide(L)' 'MRVLFLPEVENYLFELTEILYKKEYFGFKERAVKYVVDLENDIRTNLMN' A
#
# COMPACT_ATOMS: atom_id res chain seq x y z
N MET A 1 -16.11 -11.77 6.24
CA MET A 1 -15.71 -11.77 4.81
C MET A 1 -14.19 -11.65 4.78
N ARG A 2 -13.48 -12.26 3.82
CA ARG A 2 -12.01 -12.17 3.71
C ARG A 2 -11.66 -11.44 2.41
N VAL A 3 -10.98 -10.31 2.50
CA VAL A 3 -10.43 -9.63 1.32
C VAL A 3 -9.20 -10.41 0.84
N LEU A 4 -9.24 -10.85 -0.41
CA LEU A 4 -8.13 -11.49 -1.11
C LEU A 4 -7.66 -10.55 -2.21
N PHE A 5 -6.37 -10.24 -2.22
CA PHE A 5 -5.76 -9.46 -3.28
C PHE A 5 -5.46 -10.37 -4.47
N LEU A 6 -5.70 -9.86 -5.67
CA LEU A 6 -5.16 -10.46 -6.87
C LEU A 6 -3.65 -10.14 -6.94
N PRO A 7 -2.82 -11.01 -7.54
CA PRO A 7 -1.38 -10.76 -7.69
C PRO A 7 -1.06 -9.39 -8.33
N GLU A 8 -1.90 -8.93 -9.25
CA GLU A 8 -1.76 -7.62 -9.90
C GLU A 8 -1.90 -6.48 -8.88
N VAL A 9 -2.80 -6.61 -7.91
CA VAL A 9 -3.01 -5.60 -6.86
C VAL A 9 -1.82 -5.56 -5.91
N GLU A 10 -1.23 -6.71 -5.57
CA GLU A 10 -0.01 -6.77 -4.77
C GLU A 10 1.15 -6.07 -5.49
N ASN A 11 1.29 -6.30 -6.80
CA ASN A 11 2.28 -5.61 -7.63
C ASN A 11 2.06 -4.10 -7.65
N TYR A 12 0.81 -3.62 -7.73
CA TYR A 12 0.50 -2.19 -7.67
C TYR A 12 0.84 -1.57 -6.31
N LEU A 13 0.58 -2.26 -5.20
CA LEU A 13 0.96 -1.80 -3.86
C LEU A 13 2.48 -1.71 -3.71
N PHE A 14 3.21 -2.69 -4.26
CA PHE A 14 4.67 -2.64 -4.30
C PHE A 14 5.19 -1.46 -5.15
N GLU A 15 4.67 -1.28 -6.37
CA GLU A 15 5.05 -0.18 -7.25
C GLU A 15 4.73 1.18 -6.62
N LEU A 16 3.59 1.29 -5.93
CA LEU A 16 3.19 2.49 -5.20
C LEU A 16 4.26 2.90 -4.18
N THR A 17 4.86 1.94 -3.46
CA THR A 17 5.95 2.23 -2.51
C THR A 17 7.13 2.93 -3.22
N GLU A 18 7.53 2.40 -4.38
CA GLU A 18 8.63 2.96 -5.17
C GLU A 18 8.29 4.33 -5.75
N ILE A 19 7.06 4.53 -6.22
CA ILE A 19 6.58 5.84 -6.69
C ILE A 19 6.62 6.87 -5.58
N LEU A 20 6.13 6.52 -4.39
CA LEU A 20 6.07 7.40 -3.23
C LEU A 20 7.47 7.80 -2.76
N TYR A 21 8.41 6.85 -2.78
CA TYR A 21 9.81 7.13 -2.47
C TYR A 21 10.48 8.02 -3.53
N LYS A 22 10.37 7.69 -4.82
CA LYS A 22 10.99 8.46 -5.92
C LYS A 22 10.46 9.87 -6.05
N LYS A 23 9.21 10.11 -5.65
CA LYS A 23 8.59 11.44 -5.62
C LYS A 23 8.85 12.20 -4.32
N GLU A 24 9.63 11.63 -3.41
CA GLU A 24 10.02 12.23 -2.13
C GLU A 24 8.85 12.65 -1.23
N TYR A 25 7.65 12.07 -1.42
CA TYR A 25 6.45 12.41 -0.64
C TYR A 25 6.66 12.29 0.87
N PHE A 26 7.52 11.35 1.28
CA PHE A 26 7.79 11.09 2.69
C PHE A 26 9.27 11.24 3.05
N GLY A 27 10.15 11.68 2.15
CA GLY A 27 11.59 11.85 2.38
C GLY A 27 12.43 10.57 2.66
N PHE A 28 11.87 9.54 3.30
CA PHE A 28 12.53 8.26 3.58
C PHE A 28 11.67 7.09 3.09
N LYS A 29 12.32 6.03 2.60
CA LYS A 29 11.65 4.85 2.02
C LYS A 29 10.77 4.12 3.04
N GLU A 30 11.21 4.06 4.29
CA GLU A 30 10.50 3.41 5.40
C GLU A 30 9.12 4.03 5.63
N ARG A 31 9.00 5.35 5.44
CA ARG A 31 7.71 6.05 5.56
C ARG A 31 6.77 5.76 4.39
N ALA A 32 7.31 5.60 3.17
CA ALA A 32 6.53 5.16 2.02
C ALA A 32 6.03 3.71 2.21
N VAL A 33 6.89 2.81 2.70
CA VAL A 33 6.51 1.43 3.05
C VAL A 33 5.40 1.43 4.10
N LYS A 34 5.57 2.19 5.18
CA LYS A 34 4.56 2.30 6.24
C LYS A 34 3.21 2.74 5.69
N TYR A 35 3.19 3.77 4.85
CA TYR A 35 1.95 4.25 4.24
C TYR A 35 1.22 3.16 3.44
N VAL A 36 1.95 2.39 2.62
CA VAL A 36 1.34 1.33 1.80
C VAL A 36 0.84 0.17 2.67
N VAL A 37 1.55 -0.18 3.74
CA VAL A 37 1.09 -1.19 4.71
C VAL A 37 -0.18 -0.74 5.44
N ASP A 38 -0.22 0.53 5.86
CA ASP A 38 -1.41 1.10 6.50
C ASP A 38 -2.60 1.11 5.51
N LEU A 39 -2.37 1.46 4.24
CA LEU A 39 -3.37 1.38 3.17
C LEU A 39 -3.87 -0.05 2.94
N GLU A 40 -2.98 -1.04 2.91
CA GLU A 40 -3.37 -2.45 2.76
C GLU A 40 -4.29 -2.88 3.91
N ASN A 41 -3.94 -2.50 5.15
CA ASN A 41 -4.76 -2.77 6.33
C ASN A 41 -6.12 -2.08 6.23
N ASP A 42 -6.17 -0.81 5.81
CA ASP A 42 -7.40 -0.07 5.62
C ASP A 42 -8.31 -0.70 4.56
N ILE A 43 -7.75 -1.21 3.47
CA ILE A 43 -8.52 -1.93 2.44
C ILE A 43 -9.11 -3.22 3.04
N ARG A 44 -8.30 -3.94 3.82
CA ARG A 44 -8.74 -5.18 4.47
C ARG A 44 -9.84 -4.93 5.50
N THR A 45 -9.85 -3.80 6.19
CA THR A 45 -10.81 -3.49 7.26
C THR A 45 -12.05 -2.74 6.77
N ASN A 46 -11.89 -1.75 5.87
CA ASN A 46 -12.96 -0.83 5.50
C ASN A 46 -13.79 -1.24 4.28
N LEU A 47 -13.30 -2.13 3.39
CA LEU A 47 -14.15 -2.70 2.33
C LEU A 47 -15.27 -3.63 2.89
N MET A 48 -15.27 -3.88 4.19
CA MET A 48 -16.29 -4.67 4.88
C MET A 48 -17.42 -3.84 5.50
N ASN A 49 -17.36 -2.50 5.41
CA ASN A 49 -18.37 -1.58 5.95
C ASN A 49 -19.34 -1.09 4.88
#